data_AF-A0A243WIR1-F1
#
_entry.id   AF-A0A243WIR1-F1
#
_cell.length_a   1.000
_cell.length_b   1.000
_cell.length_c   1.000
_cell.angle_alpha   90.00
_cell.angle_beta   90.00
_cell.angle_gamma   90.00
#
_symmetry.space_group_name_H-M   'P 1'
#
loop_
_entity.id
_entity.type
_entity.pdbx_description
1 polymer ?
#
loop_
_entity_poly.entity_id
_entity_poly.type
_entity_poly.pdbx_seq_one_letter_code
_entity_poly.pdbx_strand_id
1 'polypeptide(L)'
;MPATTTERQLTIGGLIFPGLDQCDFTGPFTALSRVPNSRFLTLWKELEPVTDLNGLRLLPDTTLREAPQLDVLLVPGGKGQEGLMTDEVVISFIRQQAAGASYVFSVCTGALLCGAAGLLQGRRATTHWAALDVLPYYGATVSTERVVVDGSLITTGGITAGIDGALQVAALLRGDTVAQEIQLDIAYDPHPIFSAGSPATAPAEVLRAVQARTQALTDRRLAAGRIYQAGPAV
;
A
#
# COMPACT_ATOMS: atom_id res chain seq x y z
N MET A 1 19.65 30.54 8.77
CA MET A 1 19.86 29.21 8.15
C MET A 1 18.51 28.51 8.17
N PRO A 2 18.03 27.93 7.05
CA PRO A 2 16.74 27.26 7.07
C PRO A 2 16.85 26.03 7.98
N ALA A 3 15.88 25.85 8.88
CA ALA A 3 15.84 24.71 9.78
C ALA A 3 15.89 23.41 8.96
N THR A 4 16.82 22.52 9.31
CA THR A 4 16.95 21.20 8.71
C THR A 4 15.66 20.40 8.95
N THR A 5 15.13 19.80 7.89
CA THR A 5 13.85 19.07 7.78
C THR A 5 13.61 17.95 8.83
N THR A 6 14.61 17.65 9.66
CA THR A 6 14.65 16.65 10.72
C THR A 6 13.96 17.05 12.04
N GLU A 7 13.67 18.34 12.28
CA GLU A 7 13.14 18.81 13.58
C GLU A 7 11.65 18.54 13.81
N ARG A 8 10.82 18.50 12.77
CA ARG A 8 9.38 18.25 12.93
C ARG A 8 9.10 16.76 13.14
N GLN A 9 8.43 16.43 14.24
CA GLN A 9 7.94 15.08 14.48
C GLN A 9 6.89 14.69 13.43
N LEU A 10 7.09 13.53 12.78
CA LEU A 10 6.16 12.99 11.79
C LEU A 10 5.16 12.02 12.43
N THR A 11 3.92 12.03 11.94
CA THR A 11 2.93 10.99 12.22
C THR A 11 2.72 10.13 10.98
N ILE A 12 3.13 8.87 11.04
CA ILE A 12 2.89 7.86 10.02
C ILE A 12 1.72 7.00 10.51
N GLY A 13 0.77 6.66 9.63
CA GLY A 13 -0.33 5.77 9.98
C GLY A 13 -0.56 4.73 8.90
N GLY A 14 -0.89 3.51 9.30
CA GLY A 14 -1.20 2.43 8.37
C GLY A 14 -2.52 1.76 8.69
N LEU A 15 -3.33 1.52 7.65
CA LEU A 15 -4.58 0.79 7.79
C LEU A 15 -4.30 -0.69 8.09
N ILE A 16 -5.05 -1.28 9.02
CA ILE A 16 -5.11 -2.73 9.22
C ILE A 16 -6.57 -3.17 9.12
N PHE A 17 -6.92 -4.00 8.14
CA PHE A 17 -8.31 -4.37 7.87
C PHE A 17 -8.53 -5.89 7.75
N PRO A 18 -9.73 -6.42 8.06
CA PRO A 18 -9.99 -7.85 7.96
C PRO A 18 -9.65 -8.41 6.57
N GLY A 19 -8.80 -9.43 6.53
CA GLY A 19 -8.35 -10.03 5.27
C GLY A 19 -7.29 -9.22 4.50
N LEU A 20 -6.60 -8.26 5.15
CA LEU A 20 -5.34 -7.74 4.62
C LEU A 20 -4.31 -8.86 4.46
N ASP A 21 -3.33 -8.68 3.56
CA ASP A 21 -2.10 -9.46 3.65
C ASP A 21 -1.21 -8.76 4.68
N GLN A 22 -0.90 -9.40 5.81
CA GLN A 22 -0.15 -8.72 6.87
C GLN A 22 1.20 -8.21 6.39
N CYS A 23 1.84 -8.85 5.41
CA CYS A 23 3.16 -8.44 4.94
C CYS A 23 3.11 -7.13 4.14
N ASP A 24 1.97 -6.82 3.51
CA ASP A 24 1.72 -5.51 2.89
C ASP A 24 1.73 -4.38 3.93
N PHE A 25 1.52 -4.70 5.22
CA PHE A 25 1.58 -3.76 6.34
C PHE A 25 2.91 -3.87 7.12
N THR A 26 3.26 -5.08 7.58
CA THR A 26 4.40 -5.31 8.47
C THR A 26 5.75 -5.15 7.77
N GLY A 27 5.81 -5.40 6.46
CA GLY A 27 6.98 -5.10 5.63
C GLY A 27 7.31 -3.61 5.67
N PRO A 28 6.40 -2.73 5.20
CA PRO A 28 6.55 -1.29 5.38
C PRO A 28 6.80 -0.83 6.81
N PHE A 29 6.04 -1.37 7.78
CA PHE A 29 6.19 -1.03 9.20
C PHE A 29 7.64 -1.22 9.68
N THR A 30 8.31 -2.28 9.20
CA THR A 30 9.71 -2.58 9.57
C THR A 30 10.64 -1.41 9.26
N ALA A 31 10.47 -0.71 8.15
CA ALA A 31 11.28 0.46 7.82
C ALA A 31 10.67 1.78 8.35
N LEU A 32 9.36 2.00 8.17
CA LEU A 32 8.70 3.26 8.51
C LEU A 32 8.70 3.56 10.01
N SER A 33 8.60 2.55 10.88
CA SER A 33 8.66 2.72 12.35
C SER A 33 10.04 3.20 12.84
N ARG A 34 11.08 3.12 12.00
CA ARG A 34 12.46 3.53 12.31
C ARG A 34 12.81 4.91 11.77
N VAL A 35 11.89 5.58 11.07
CA VAL A 35 12.14 6.94 10.57
C VAL A 35 12.38 7.89 11.76
N PRO A 36 13.53 8.59 11.82
CA PRO A 36 13.88 9.46 12.95
C PRO A 36 12.85 10.56 13.20
N ASN A 37 12.58 10.79 14.49
CA ASN A 37 11.60 11.78 14.95
C ASN A 37 10.23 11.55 14.29
N SER A 38 9.73 10.32 14.37
CA SER A 38 8.39 9.94 13.90
C SER A 38 7.69 9.03 14.90
N ARG A 39 6.37 8.92 14.77
CA ARG A 39 5.56 7.89 15.43
C ARG A 39 4.75 7.16 14.37
N PHE A 40 4.52 5.86 14.58
CA PHE A 40 3.67 5.04 13.73
C PHE A 40 2.38 4.70 14.45
N LEU A 41 1.23 4.82 13.78
CA LEU A 41 -0.09 4.41 14.28
C LEU A 41 -0.69 3.30 13.42
N THR A 42 -1.17 2.25 14.05
CA THR A 42 -2.05 1.24 13.44
C THR A 42 -3.50 1.71 13.51
N LEU A 43 -4.20 1.67 12.37
CA LEU A 43 -5.50 2.33 12.22
C LEU A 43 -6.57 1.35 11.73
N TRP A 44 -7.68 1.29 12.44
CA TRP A 44 -8.88 0.60 11.94
C TRP A 44 -10.18 1.26 12.40
N LYS A 45 -11.34 0.69 12.06
CA LYS A 45 -12.65 1.25 12.41
C LYS A 45 -12.90 1.21 13.92
N GLU A 46 -12.55 0.10 14.53
CA GLU A 46 -12.73 -0.18 15.95
C GLU A 46 -11.39 -0.64 16.56
N LEU A 47 -11.33 -0.79 17.89
CA LEU A 47 -10.10 -1.14 18.62
C LEU A 47 -9.92 -2.65 18.86
N GLU A 48 -10.87 -3.47 18.40
CA GLU A 48 -10.74 -4.92 18.46
C GLU A 48 -9.64 -5.44 17.52
N PRO A 49 -9.02 -6.59 17.84
CA PRO A 49 -8.03 -7.20 16.97
C PRO A 49 -8.57 -7.49 15.57
N VAL A 50 -7.80 -7.09 14.57
CA VAL A 50 -8.04 -7.34 13.14
C VAL A 50 -7.30 -8.60 12.70
N THR A 51 -8.02 -9.54 12.09
CA THR A 51 -7.43 -10.79 11.58
C THR A 51 -7.02 -10.64 10.11
N ASP A 52 -5.76 -10.94 9.80
CA ASP A 52 -5.22 -10.97 8.43
C ASP A 52 -5.73 -12.18 7.63
N LEU A 53 -5.28 -12.30 6.37
CA LEU A 53 -5.64 -13.40 5.48
C LEU A 53 -5.27 -14.80 6.02
N ASN A 54 -4.28 -14.91 6.89
CA ASN A 54 -3.68 -16.16 7.35
C ASN A 54 -3.83 -16.41 8.86
N GLY A 55 -4.62 -15.59 9.58
CA GLY A 55 -4.93 -15.75 10.99
C GLY A 55 -4.05 -14.94 11.97
N LEU A 56 -3.08 -14.17 11.48
CA LEU A 56 -2.34 -13.21 12.32
C LEU A 56 -3.31 -12.11 12.78
N ARG A 57 -3.24 -11.73 14.05
CA ARG A 57 -4.06 -10.66 14.62
C ARG A 57 -3.22 -9.42 14.88
N LEU A 58 -3.68 -8.28 14.38
CA LEU A 58 -3.10 -6.96 14.56
C LEU A 58 -4.03 -6.11 15.41
N LEU A 59 -3.50 -5.33 16.34
CA LEU A 59 -4.28 -4.46 17.21
C LEU A 59 -4.18 -3.01 16.72
N PRO A 60 -5.31 -2.30 16.52
CA PRO A 60 -5.30 -0.87 16.21
C PRO A 60 -4.91 -0.01 17.43
N ASP A 61 -4.07 0.99 17.22
CA ASP A 61 -3.71 1.99 18.22
C ASP A 61 -4.80 3.06 18.38
N THR A 62 -5.48 3.38 17.27
CA THR A 62 -6.60 4.34 17.24
C THR A 62 -7.57 4.03 16.11
N THR A 63 -8.75 4.66 16.18
CA THR A 63 -9.80 4.47 15.18
C THR A 63 -9.62 5.40 13.98
N LEU A 64 -10.22 5.09 12.83
CA LEU A 64 -10.23 5.99 11.65
C LEU A 64 -10.86 7.35 11.98
N ARG A 65 -11.82 7.37 12.90
CA ARG A 65 -12.52 8.59 13.37
C ARG A 65 -11.62 9.48 14.24
N GLU A 66 -10.74 8.87 15.03
CA GLU A 66 -9.91 9.57 16.02
C GLU A 66 -8.47 9.78 15.53
N ALA A 67 -8.11 9.17 14.40
CA ALA A 67 -6.82 9.35 13.79
C ALA A 67 -6.57 10.84 13.46
N PRO A 68 -5.40 11.39 13.83
CA PRO A 68 -5.02 12.74 13.47
C PRO A 68 -4.68 12.81 11.97
N GLN A 69 -4.46 14.02 11.47
CA GLN A 69 -3.86 14.19 10.14
C GLN A 69 -2.48 13.52 10.11
N LEU A 70 -2.29 12.61 9.17
CA LEU A 70 -1.05 11.87 8.97
C LEU A 70 -0.15 12.62 8.00
N ASP A 71 1.16 12.47 8.20
CA ASP A 71 2.18 12.89 7.25
C ASP A 71 2.39 11.83 6.16
N VAL A 72 2.23 10.55 6.53
CA VAL A 72 2.25 9.42 5.60
C VAL A 72 1.10 8.48 5.92
N LEU A 73 0.31 8.16 4.91
CA LEU A 73 -0.71 7.11 4.98
C LEU A 73 -0.22 5.86 4.25
N LEU A 74 -0.11 4.73 4.97
CA LEU A 74 0.11 3.41 4.41
C LEU A 74 -1.23 2.70 4.14
N VAL A 75 -1.44 2.29 2.89
CA VAL A 75 -2.62 1.54 2.43
C VAL A 75 -2.19 0.15 1.95
N PRO A 76 -2.31 -0.91 2.77
CA PRO A 76 -1.94 -2.27 2.36
C PRO A 76 -3.00 -2.89 1.44
N GLY A 77 -2.64 -4.02 0.83
CA GLY A 77 -3.53 -4.86 0.04
C GLY A 77 -4.02 -6.09 0.79
N GLY A 78 -4.40 -7.11 0.03
CA GLY A 78 -5.02 -8.34 0.54
C GLY A 78 -6.34 -8.65 -0.16
N LYS A 79 -7.00 -9.73 0.26
CA LYS A 79 -8.31 -10.12 -0.30
C LYS A 79 -9.45 -9.26 0.27
N GLY A 80 -9.31 -8.82 1.52
CA GLY A 80 -10.28 -7.94 2.19
C GLY A 80 -10.52 -6.62 1.47
N GLN A 81 -9.53 -6.17 0.68
CA GLN A 81 -9.62 -4.97 -0.14
C GLN A 81 -10.88 -4.94 -1.03
N GLU A 82 -11.34 -6.07 -1.57
CA GLU A 82 -12.52 -6.10 -2.44
C GLU A 82 -13.76 -5.52 -1.75
N GLY A 83 -13.99 -5.91 -0.50
CA GLY A 83 -15.16 -5.45 0.27
C GLY A 83 -15.07 -3.99 0.71
N LEU A 84 -13.86 -3.41 0.71
CA LEU A 84 -13.63 -2.03 1.14
C LEU A 84 -13.72 -1.01 0.01
N MET A 85 -13.78 -1.46 -1.25
CA MET A 85 -13.85 -0.58 -2.42
C MET A 85 -15.09 0.31 -2.45
N THR A 86 -16.17 -0.12 -1.79
CA THR A 86 -17.43 0.61 -1.66
C THR A 86 -17.73 1.01 -0.22
N ASP A 87 -16.75 0.87 0.68
CA ASP A 87 -16.89 1.20 2.09
C ASP A 87 -16.56 2.68 2.30
N GLU A 88 -17.59 3.52 2.31
CA GLU A 88 -17.40 4.97 2.38
C GLU A 88 -16.67 5.44 3.64
N VAL A 89 -16.69 4.68 4.74
CA VAL A 89 -15.89 5.04 5.93
C VAL A 89 -14.40 4.94 5.61
N VAL A 90 -13.97 3.88 4.91
CA VAL A 90 -12.57 3.69 4.52
C VAL A 90 -12.18 4.61 3.38
N ILE A 91 -13.01 4.70 2.34
CA ILE A 91 -12.73 5.50 1.14
C ILE A 91 -12.69 6.99 1.48
N SER A 92 -13.61 7.50 2.30
CA SER A 92 -13.58 8.89 2.75
C SER A 92 -12.38 9.18 3.65
N PHE A 93 -12.00 8.25 4.53
CA PHE A 93 -10.80 8.39 5.36
C PHE A 93 -9.53 8.52 4.52
N ILE A 94 -9.33 7.63 3.52
CA ILE A 94 -8.18 7.69 2.61
C ILE A 94 -8.16 9.04 1.87
N ARG A 95 -9.31 9.49 1.36
CA ARG A 95 -9.43 10.78 0.65
C ARG A 95 -9.09 11.97 1.54
N GLN A 96 -9.58 11.98 2.79
CA GLN A 96 -9.32 13.05 3.76
C GLN A 96 -7.83 13.10 4.13
N GLN A 97 -7.24 11.96 4.46
CA GLN A 97 -5.81 11.88 4.80
C GLN A 97 -4.92 12.31 3.63
N ALA A 98 -5.26 11.87 2.41
CA ALA A 98 -4.52 12.22 1.20
C ALA A 98 -4.49 13.74 0.92
N ALA A 99 -5.48 14.50 1.39
CA ALA A 99 -5.53 15.96 1.20
C ALA A 99 -4.48 16.72 2.03
N GLY A 100 -4.00 16.14 3.15
CA GLY A 100 -3.01 16.76 4.02
C GLY A 100 -1.69 15.98 4.18
N ALA A 101 -1.63 14.73 3.73
CA ALA A 101 -0.43 13.91 3.83
C ALA A 101 0.65 14.38 2.85
N SER A 102 1.91 14.29 3.28
CA SER A 102 3.05 14.48 2.38
C SER A 102 3.12 13.33 1.37
N TYR A 103 2.82 12.10 1.82
CA TYR A 103 2.78 10.92 0.96
C TYR A 103 1.62 9.98 1.28
N VAL A 104 0.97 9.47 0.24
CA VAL A 104 0.12 8.26 0.31
C VAL A 104 0.92 7.11 -0.29
N PHE A 105 1.16 6.09 0.51
CA PHE A 105 1.95 4.93 0.15
C PHE A 105 1.07 3.68 0.14
N SER A 106 0.88 3.06 -1.02
CA SER A 106 0.11 1.83 -1.15
C SER A 106 0.96 0.64 -1.52
N VAL A 107 0.67 -0.52 -0.93
CA VAL A 107 1.33 -1.79 -1.25
C VAL A 107 0.33 -2.74 -1.90
N CYS A 108 0.78 -3.51 -2.90
CA CYS A 108 -0.01 -4.56 -3.52
C CYS A 108 -1.35 -3.99 -4.01
N THR A 109 -2.47 -4.64 -3.70
CA THR A 109 -3.81 -4.18 -4.09
C THR A 109 -4.35 -3.00 -3.28
N GLY A 110 -3.59 -2.46 -2.33
CA GLY A 110 -3.92 -1.19 -1.67
C GLY A 110 -4.04 -0.03 -2.66
N ALA A 111 -3.32 -0.09 -3.79
CA ALA A 111 -3.45 0.86 -4.88
C ALA A 111 -4.89 0.96 -5.42
N LEU A 112 -5.65 -0.14 -5.40
CA LEU A 112 -7.06 -0.12 -5.82
C LEU A 112 -7.93 0.67 -4.84
N LEU A 113 -7.67 0.63 -3.53
CA LEU A 113 -8.37 1.49 -2.56
C LEU A 113 -8.03 2.97 -2.78
N CYS A 114 -6.77 3.29 -3.11
CA CYS A 114 -6.39 4.63 -3.56
C CYS A 114 -7.15 5.02 -4.84
N GLY A 115 -7.36 4.07 -5.76
CA GLY A 115 -8.18 4.24 -6.96
C GLY A 115 -9.63 4.58 -6.65
N ALA A 116 -10.29 3.81 -5.79
CA ALA A 116 -11.65 4.09 -5.33
C ALA A 116 -11.77 5.44 -4.61
N ALA A 117 -10.73 5.86 -3.88
CA ALA A 117 -10.65 7.19 -3.27
C ALA A 117 -10.42 8.33 -4.28
N GLY A 118 -10.18 8.02 -5.56
CA GLY A 118 -9.97 8.99 -6.64
C GLY A 118 -8.51 9.45 -6.80
N LEU A 119 -7.56 8.78 -6.14
CA LEU A 119 -6.17 9.24 -6.07
C LEU A 119 -5.32 8.84 -7.29
N LEU A 120 -5.80 7.92 -8.13
CA LEU A 120 -5.05 7.40 -9.29
C LEU A 120 -5.32 8.13 -10.60
N GLN A 121 -6.31 9.04 -10.64
CA GLN A 121 -6.72 9.71 -11.87
C GLN A 121 -5.55 10.51 -12.49
N GLY A 122 -5.14 10.12 -13.69
CA GLY A 122 -4.02 10.76 -14.41
C GLY A 122 -2.64 10.49 -13.81
N ARG A 123 -2.51 9.51 -12.93
CA ARG A 123 -1.24 9.17 -12.23
C ARG A 123 -0.64 7.90 -12.80
N ARG A 124 0.69 7.79 -12.75
CA ARG A 124 1.40 6.52 -12.97
C ARG A 124 1.34 5.69 -11.69
N ALA A 125 0.94 4.43 -11.78
CA ALA A 125 0.83 3.55 -10.63
C ALA A 125 1.14 2.09 -10.97
N THR A 126 1.57 1.33 -9.96
CA THR A 126 1.71 -0.12 -9.99
C THR A 126 0.82 -0.76 -8.91
N THR A 127 0.65 -2.07 -8.95
CA THR A 127 -0.07 -2.86 -7.94
C THR A 127 0.42 -4.31 -8.00
N HIS A 128 -0.23 -5.23 -7.29
CA HIS A 128 0.04 -6.66 -7.45
C HIS A 128 -0.08 -7.08 -8.92
N TRP A 129 0.85 -7.89 -9.43
CA TRP A 129 0.91 -8.25 -10.85
C TRP A 129 -0.42 -8.80 -11.41
N ALA A 130 -1.14 -9.59 -10.61
CA ALA A 130 -2.44 -10.16 -10.98
C ALA A 130 -3.60 -9.14 -10.98
N ALA A 131 -3.36 -7.88 -10.65
CA ALA A 131 -4.35 -6.81 -10.61
C ALA A 131 -3.95 -5.57 -11.43
N LEU A 132 -2.84 -5.62 -12.20
CA LEU A 132 -2.37 -4.49 -13.01
C LEU A 132 -3.44 -4.02 -14.00
N ASP A 133 -4.16 -4.95 -14.64
CA ASP A 133 -5.22 -4.65 -15.62
C ASP A 133 -6.44 -3.95 -15.01
N VAL A 134 -6.51 -3.86 -13.68
CA VAL A 134 -7.60 -3.19 -12.96
C VAL A 134 -7.32 -1.69 -12.81
N LEU A 135 -6.05 -1.27 -12.76
CA LEU A 135 -5.66 0.13 -12.56
C LEU A 135 -6.24 1.12 -13.58
N PRO A 136 -6.32 0.81 -14.90
CA PRO A 136 -6.88 1.74 -15.88
C PRO A 136 -8.33 2.14 -15.62
N TYR A 137 -9.13 1.28 -14.98
CA TYR A 137 -10.52 1.60 -14.61
C TYR A 137 -10.60 2.74 -13.57
N TYR A 138 -9.52 2.99 -12.83
CA TYR A 138 -9.38 4.08 -11.86
C TYR A 138 -8.57 5.26 -12.41
N GLY A 139 -8.36 5.31 -13.73
CA GLY A 139 -7.68 6.42 -14.41
C GLY A 139 -6.15 6.42 -14.30
N ALA A 140 -5.55 5.33 -13.82
CA ALA A 140 -4.10 5.21 -13.70
C ALA A 140 -3.43 4.78 -15.01
N THR A 141 -2.23 5.30 -15.26
CA THR A 141 -1.28 4.73 -16.24
C THR A 141 -0.49 3.61 -15.58
N VAL A 142 -0.60 2.40 -16.12
CA VAL A 142 0.03 1.20 -15.54
C VAL A 142 1.55 1.25 -15.69
N SER A 143 2.27 0.98 -14.61
CA SER A 143 3.70 0.64 -14.63
C SER A 143 3.92 -0.75 -14.01
N THR A 144 4.86 -1.51 -14.56
CA THR A 144 5.30 -2.81 -14.04
C THR A 144 6.51 -2.69 -13.12
N GLU A 145 6.95 -1.47 -12.81
CA GLU A 145 8.02 -1.22 -11.85
C GLU A 145 7.61 -1.71 -10.46
N ARG A 146 8.61 -2.14 -9.67
CA ARG A 146 8.40 -2.66 -8.31
C ARG A 146 7.92 -1.57 -7.35
N VAL A 147 8.42 -0.36 -7.52
CA VAL A 147 8.06 0.86 -6.78
C VAL A 147 7.85 1.96 -7.82
N VAL A 148 6.73 2.65 -7.75
CA VAL A 148 6.41 3.81 -8.59
C VAL A 148 6.19 5.00 -7.68
N VAL A 149 7.01 6.03 -7.87
CA VAL A 149 6.83 7.35 -7.28
C VAL A 149 6.26 8.28 -8.35
N ASP A 150 5.11 8.87 -8.05
CA ASP A 150 4.48 9.93 -8.84
C ASP A 150 4.00 10.99 -7.82
N GLY A 151 4.66 12.15 -7.77
CA GLY A 151 4.34 13.21 -6.80
C GLY A 151 4.24 12.71 -5.36
N SER A 152 3.11 12.99 -4.70
CA SER A 152 2.80 12.53 -3.34
C SER A 152 2.25 11.09 -3.26
N LEU A 153 2.09 10.39 -4.39
CA LEU A 153 1.57 9.03 -4.43
C LEU A 153 2.72 8.05 -4.71
N ILE A 154 2.86 7.06 -3.84
CA ILE A 154 3.85 6.01 -3.94
C ILE A 154 3.08 4.68 -3.98
N THR A 155 3.24 3.92 -5.05
CA THR A 155 2.58 2.62 -5.20
C THR A 155 3.64 1.55 -5.41
N THR A 156 3.42 0.35 -4.87
CA THR A 156 4.35 -0.77 -5.06
C THR A 156 3.63 -2.01 -5.57
N GLY A 157 4.44 -2.92 -6.11
CA GLY A 157 4.02 -4.28 -6.44
C GLY A 157 3.55 -5.07 -5.22
N GLY A 158 3.50 -6.40 -5.37
CA GLY A 158 2.98 -7.28 -4.33
C GLY A 158 3.88 -7.42 -3.10
N ILE A 159 3.26 -7.48 -1.92
CA ILE A 159 3.80 -8.08 -0.70
C ILE A 159 5.13 -7.46 -0.26
N THR A 160 6.25 -8.10 -0.59
CA THR A 160 7.57 -7.67 -0.12
C THR A 160 8.04 -6.38 -0.77
N ALA A 161 7.42 -5.96 -1.88
CA ALA A 161 7.70 -4.66 -2.51
C ALA A 161 7.40 -3.48 -1.57
N GLY A 162 6.59 -3.69 -0.53
CA GLY A 162 6.35 -2.70 0.51
C GLY A 162 7.59 -2.32 1.32
N ILE A 163 8.59 -3.22 1.45
CA ILE A 163 9.84 -2.89 2.15
C ILE A 163 10.66 -1.89 1.33
N ASP A 164 10.82 -2.15 0.03
CA ASP A 164 11.51 -1.25 -0.90
C ASP A 164 10.82 0.12 -0.97
N GLY A 165 9.49 0.12 -1.08
CA GLY A 165 8.71 1.36 -1.08
C GLY A 165 8.85 2.14 0.23
N ALA A 166 8.91 1.46 1.38
CA ALA A 166 9.11 2.11 2.66
C ALA A 166 10.51 2.74 2.81
N LEU A 167 11.56 2.10 2.29
CA LEU A 167 12.90 2.70 2.22
C LEU A 167 12.91 3.94 1.32
N GLN A 168 12.20 3.89 0.18
CA GLN A 168 12.03 5.05 -0.69
C GLN A 168 11.28 6.20 0.02
N VAL A 169 10.24 5.89 0.79
CA VAL A 169 9.52 6.87 1.62
C VAL A 169 10.46 7.47 2.69
N ALA A 170 11.26 6.65 3.36
CA ALA A 170 12.22 7.13 4.36
C ALA A 170 13.24 8.10 3.74
N ALA A 171 13.75 7.78 2.54
CA ALA A 171 14.64 8.66 1.79
C ALA A 171 13.97 10.00 1.45
N LEU A 172 12.72 9.96 0.99
CA LEU A 172 11.94 11.17 0.68
C LEU A 172 11.63 12.04 1.90
N LEU A 173 11.55 11.46 3.10
CA LEU A 173 11.25 12.19 4.34
C LEU A 173 12.49 12.74 5.07
N ARG A 174 13.61 12.01 4.99
CA ARG A 174 14.80 12.24 5.83
C ARG A 174 16.14 12.15 5.11
N GLY A 175 16.13 11.91 3.80
CA GLY A 175 17.32 11.80 2.96
C GLY A 175 17.88 10.38 2.86
N ASP A 176 18.70 10.16 1.84
CA ASP A 176 19.21 8.85 1.46
C ASP A 176 20.02 8.18 2.57
N THR A 177 20.82 8.95 3.32
CA THR A 177 21.61 8.42 4.44
C THR A 177 20.73 7.72 5.48
N VAL A 178 19.60 8.32 5.85
CA VAL A 178 18.68 7.72 6.83
C VAL A 178 18.05 6.44 6.27
N ALA A 179 17.69 6.42 4.99
CA ALA A 179 17.17 5.20 4.38
C ALA A 179 18.22 4.08 4.35
N GLN A 180 19.48 4.39 4.07
CA GLN A 180 20.60 3.45 4.09
C GLN A 180 20.90 2.94 5.51
N GLU A 181 20.86 3.81 6.52
CA GLU A 181 20.98 3.44 7.93
C GLU A 181 19.87 2.47 8.34
N ILE A 182 18.62 2.77 7.98
CA ILE A 182 17.49 1.86 8.23
C ILE A 182 17.69 0.54 7.50
N GLN A 183 18.07 0.56 6.22
CA GLN A 183 18.33 -0.64 5.43
C GLN A 183 19.38 -1.54 6.10
N LEU A 184 20.47 -0.95 6.59
CA LEU A 184 21.55 -1.65 7.29
C LEU A 184 21.09 -2.18 8.65
N ASP A 185 20.36 -1.40 9.44
CA ASP A 185 19.83 -1.79 10.76
C ASP A 185 18.93 -3.03 10.66
N ILE A 186 18.08 -3.09 9.63
CA ILE A 186 17.19 -4.24 9.41
C ILE A 186 17.85 -5.36 8.57
N ALA A 187 19.13 -5.21 8.21
CA ALA A 187 19.89 -6.12 7.37
C ALA A 187 19.15 -6.51 6.08
N TYR A 188 18.53 -5.54 5.40
CA TYR A 188 17.77 -5.79 4.17
C TYR A 188 18.72 -5.94 2.97
N ASP A 189 19.28 -7.14 2.85
CA ASP A 189 20.10 -7.65 1.74
C ASP A 189 19.51 -8.98 1.22
N PRO A 190 18.41 -8.94 0.45
CA PRO A 190 17.70 -10.15 0.06
C PRO A 190 18.44 -10.95 -1.03
N HIS A 191 18.63 -12.26 -0.78
CA HIS A 191 19.15 -13.23 -1.76
C HIS A 191 18.13 -14.36 -2.00
N PRO A 192 17.11 -14.15 -2.87
CA PRO A 192 16.08 -15.15 -3.11
C PRO A 192 16.65 -16.44 -3.70
N ILE A 193 16.25 -17.60 -3.15
CA ILE A 193 16.70 -18.92 -3.64
C ILE A 193 16.07 -19.34 -4.98
N PHE A 194 15.04 -18.62 -5.44
CA PHE A 194 14.35 -18.85 -6.72
C PHE A 194 14.12 -17.53 -7.45
N SER A 195 14.13 -17.58 -8.79
CA SER A 195 13.82 -16.43 -9.66
C SER A 195 12.36 -16.41 -10.12
N ALA A 196 11.42 -16.67 -9.22
CA ALA A 196 9.98 -16.80 -9.54
C ALA A 196 9.11 -15.67 -8.95
N GLY A 197 9.71 -14.56 -8.54
CA GLY A 197 9.01 -13.42 -7.92
C GLY A 197 8.22 -12.53 -8.88
N SER A 198 8.34 -12.74 -10.19
CA SER A 198 7.62 -11.97 -11.22
C SER A 198 7.07 -12.87 -12.32
N PRO A 199 5.97 -12.48 -13.01
CA PRO A 199 5.49 -13.21 -14.19
C PRO A 199 6.52 -13.28 -15.32
N ALA A 200 7.45 -12.33 -15.39
CA ALA A 200 8.49 -12.29 -16.43
C ALA A 200 9.60 -13.32 -16.22
N THR A 201 9.81 -13.79 -14.99
CA THR A 201 10.92 -14.69 -14.65
C THR A 201 10.47 -16.07 -14.14
N ALA A 202 9.22 -16.20 -13.68
CA ALA A 202 8.69 -17.46 -13.18
C ALA A 202 8.55 -18.51 -14.30
N PRO A 203 8.79 -19.80 -14.01
CA PRO A 203 8.48 -20.89 -14.94
C PRO A 203 7.00 -20.86 -15.36
N ALA A 204 6.71 -21.18 -16.62
CA ALA A 204 5.38 -21.03 -17.20
C ALA A 204 4.31 -21.88 -16.48
N GLU A 205 4.65 -23.08 -16.02
CA GLU A 205 3.78 -23.93 -15.22
C GLU A 205 3.48 -23.33 -13.84
N VAL A 206 4.45 -22.70 -13.20
CA VAL A 206 4.27 -22.01 -11.91
C VAL A 206 3.35 -20.80 -12.10
N LEU A 207 3.59 -19.99 -13.12
CA LEU A 207 2.75 -18.83 -13.44
C LEU A 207 1.29 -19.27 -13.69
N ARG A 208 1.07 -20.27 -14.53
CA ARG A 208 -0.28 -20.80 -14.81
C ARG A 208 -0.97 -21.34 -13.55
N ALA A 209 -0.24 -22.05 -12.69
CA ALA A 209 -0.79 -22.57 -11.44
C ALA A 209 -1.18 -21.46 -10.45
N VAL A 210 -0.44 -20.35 -10.41
CA VAL A 210 -0.81 -19.19 -9.57
C VAL A 210 -1.99 -18.44 -10.19
N GLN A 211 -1.97 -18.18 -11.50
CA GLN A 211 -3.07 -17.52 -12.23
C GLN A 211 -4.40 -18.26 -12.02
N ALA A 212 -4.41 -19.59 -12.16
CA ALA A 212 -5.61 -20.39 -11.94
C ALA A 212 -6.16 -20.23 -10.51
N ARG A 213 -5.30 -20.14 -9.49
CA ARG A 213 -5.71 -19.92 -8.09
C ARG A 213 -6.24 -18.52 -7.82
N THR A 214 -5.79 -17.52 -8.57
CA THR A 214 -6.15 -16.11 -8.38
C THR A 214 -7.20 -15.61 -9.36
N GLN A 215 -7.65 -16.42 -10.32
CA GLN A 215 -8.54 -16.00 -11.41
C GLN A 215 -9.86 -15.41 -10.89
N ALA A 216 -10.57 -16.13 -10.03
CA ALA A 216 -11.85 -15.67 -9.49
C ALA A 216 -11.75 -14.36 -8.69
N LEU A 217 -10.60 -14.11 -8.05
CA LEU A 217 -10.31 -12.85 -7.37
C LEU A 217 -10.04 -11.73 -8.38
N THR A 218 -9.32 -12.03 -9.45
CA THR A 218 -9.01 -11.08 -10.52
C THR A 218 -10.28 -10.65 -11.26
N ASP A 219 -11.16 -11.61 -11.58
CA ASP A 219 -12.42 -11.34 -12.28
C ASP A 219 -13.34 -10.43 -11.48
N ARG A 220 -13.43 -10.63 -10.16
CA ARG A 220 -14.20 -9.76 -9.26
C ARG A 220 -13.65 -8.35 -9.20
N ARG A 221 -12.32 -8.18 -9.16
CA ARG A 221 -11.68 -6.86 -9.23
C ARG A 221 -11.92 -6.15 -10.56
N LEU A 222 -11.84 -6.86 -11.67
CA LEU A 222 -12.17 -6.32 -12.99
C LEU A 222 -13.65 -5.91 -13.09
N ALA A 223 -14.57 -6.70 -12.50
CA ALA A 223 -15.97 -6.34 -12.42
C ALA A 223 -16.18 -5.06 -11.59
N ALA A 224 -15.54 -4.95 -10.43
CA ALA A 224 -15.59 -3.75 -9.59
C ALA A 224 -15.03 -2.51 -10.32
N GLY A 225 -13.92 -2.66 -11.04
CA GLY A 225 -13.34 -1.59 -11.86
C GLY A 225 -14.31 -1.12 -12.96
N ARG A 226 -14.95 -2.05 -13.68
CA ARG A 226 -15.97 -1.72 -14.70
C ARG A 226 -17.15 -0.93 -14.10
N ILE A 227 -17.62 -1.33 -12.92
CA ILE A 227 -18.71 -0.64 -12.21
C ILE A 227 -18.28 0.77 -11.82
N TYR A 228 -17.07 0.94 -11.28
CA TYR A 228 -16.54 2.25 -10.91
C TYR A 228 -16.47 3.19 -12.13
N GLN A 229 -15.92 2.72 -13.24
CA GLN A 229 -15.76 3.54 -14.45
C GLN A 229 -17.09 3.93 -15.10
N ALA A 230 -18.12 3.08 -15.01
CA ALA A 230 -19.45 3.37 -15.54
C ALA A 230 -20.14 4.54 -14.81
N GLY A 231 -19.72 4.86 -13.59
CA GLY A 231 -20.37 5.87 -12.75
C GLY A 231 -21.75 5.41 -12.24
N PRO A 232 -22.42 6.21 -11.40
CA PRO A 232 -23.80 5.92 -11.01
C PRO A 232 -24.71 5.92 -12.26
N ALA A 233 -25.54 4.89 -12.39
CA ALA A 233 -26.59 4.88 -13.41
C ALA A 233 -27.50 6.10 -13.19
N VAL A 234 -27.53 7.00 -14.16
CA VAL A 234 -28.35 8.22 -14.18
C VAL A 234 -29.83 7.85 -14.23
#